data_AF-A0A6G0XA42-F1
#
_entry.id   AF-A0A6G0XA42-F1
#
_cell.length_a   1.000
_cell.length_b   1.000
_cell.length_c   1.000
_cell.angle_alpha   90.00
_cell.angle_beta   90.00
_cell.angle_gamma   90.00
#
_symmetry.space_group_name_H-M   'P 1'
#
loop_
_entity.id
_entity.type
_entity.pdbx_description
1 polymer ?
#
loop_
_entity_poly.entity_id
_entity_poly.type
_entity_poly.pdbx_seq_one_letter_code
_entity_poly.pdbx_strand_id
1 'polypeptide(L)'
;MGSIAWLALLLVVQSATLLALTTARQSTDPDSSQDASQQEVVDIAACHKRSQARMNQSAVVDGLHPFFDCFRSYKQVDLFLEGFVASHPTYISKVHVTTTVEGRKVFGYKLSSGAEVSRRVLYIQGGIHPREWIAISSTVYAIVKLALAHFDVVVVPLVNIDGYRFTWASPTNRLWRKNSHGVDLNRNFGPVELFQLSDDVGSETYPGPSAMSEPETQGIANYLTTLPSLSGTLDIHTNAGMVLRPLSVKREPLEGDHETKMERVGAAVAEAMNGGHGKYVSLPGYELYQGALYAGTFKDMVYLSLRQTPSLTIELKGGDGFIAPSSSIRPAGDELVEAIHAFATQMLEYDTIKL
;
A
#
# COMPACT_ATOMS: atom_id res chain seq x y z
N MET A 1 -5.34 56.87 -24.29
CA MET A 1 -4.36 55.96 -24.92
C MET A 1 -3.79 55.10 -23.80
N GLY A 2 -4.10 53.81 -23.85
CA GLY A 2 -4.26 52.95 -22.69
C GLY A 2 -3.00 52.20 -22.24
N SER A 3 -3.11 51.78 -20.97
CA SER A 3 -2.20 51.02 -20.13
C SER A 3 -1.76 49.67 -20.71
N ILE A 4 -0.46 49.38 -20.61
CA ILE A 4 0.08 48.00 -20.63
C ILE A 4 1.16 47.94 -19.54
N ALA A 5 0.84 47.34 -18.40
CA ALA A 5 1.83 46.88 -17.41
C ALA A 5 1.16 45.98 -16.37
N TRP A 6 0.72 44.79 -16.76
CA TRP A 6 0.43 43.68 -15.84
C TRP A 6 0.54 42.37 -16.61
N LEU A 7 1.71 41.70 -16.57
CA LEU A 7 1.89 40.27 -16.91
C LEU A 7 3.37 39.89 -16.73
N ALA A 8 3.83 39.72 -15.49
CA ALA A 8 5.11 39.06 -15.21
C ALA A 8 5.27 38.61 -13.74
N LEU A 9 4.19 38.25 -13.04
CA LEU A 9 4.30 37.79 -11.65
C LEU A 9 3.31 36.65 -11.34
N LEU A 10 3.36 35.57 -12.10
CA LEU A 10 2.60 34.34 -11.78
C LEU A 10 3.28 33.03 -12.16
N LEU A 11 4.54 33.06 -12.63
CA LEU A 11 5.24 31.86 -13.10
C LEU A 11 6.44 31.42 -12.25
N VAL A 12 6.75 32.11 -11.14
CA VAL A 12 7.91 31.77 -10.29
C VAL A 12 7.51 31.06 -8.98
N VAL A 13 6.21 31.03 -8.63
CA VAL A 13 5.76 30.44 -7.37
C VAL A 13 5.41 28.95 -7.47
N GLN A 14 5.15 28.42 -8.68
CA GLN A 14 4.86 26.98 -8.84
C GLN A 14 6.11 26.08 -8.93
N SER A 15 7.28 26.62 -9.29
CA SER A 15 8.51 25.83 -9.42
C SER A 15 9.25 25.63 -8.09
N ALA A 16 9.01 26.48 -7.08
CA ALA A 16 9.71 26.40 -5.79
C ALA A 16 9.12 25.33 -4.86
N THR A 17 7.83 25.02 -4.98
CA THR A 17 7.18 23.97 -4.18
C THR A 17 7.57 22.56 -4.62
N LEU A 18 7.89 22.36 -5.91
CA LEU A 18 8.26 21.05 -6.45
C LEU A 18 9.70 20.65 -6.10
N LEU A 19 10.62 21.62 -5.96
CA LEU A 19 12.01 21.35 -5.61
C LEU A 19 12.23 21.01 -4.12
N ALA A 20 11.24 21.27 -3.26
CA ALA A 20 11.32 20.99 -1.82
C ALA A 20 10.80 19.58 -1.45
N LEU A 21 10.25 18.81 -2.41
CA LEU A 21 9.64 17.49 -2.17
C LEU A 21 10.57 16.30 -2.45
N THR A 22 11.80 16.52 -2.89
CA THR A 22 12.76 15.45 -3.24
C THR A 22 13.90 15.26 -2.24
N THR A 23 13.79 15.80 -1.02
CA THR A 23 14.73 15.47 0.06
C THR A 23 13.98 14.96 1.28
N ALA A 24 13.31 13.82 1.13
CA ALA A 24 13.33 12.86 2.23
C ALA A 24 14.82 12.55 2.45
N ARG A 25 15.41 13.18 3.48
CA ARG A 25 16.79 12.96 3.90
C ARG A 25 16.87 11.51 4.38
N GLN A 26 17.03 10.57 3.46
CA GLN A 26 17.64 9.30 3.82
C GLN A 26 19.04 9.67 4.30
N SER A 27 19.32 9.36 5.57
CA SER A 27 20.69 9.32 6.04
C SER A 27 21.48 8.47 5.04
N THR A 28 22.37 9.10 4.26
CA THR A 28 23.24 8.39 3.32
C THR A 28 24.42 7.73 4.04
N ASP A 29 24.43 7.72 5.37
CA ASP A 29 25.42 7.03 6.17
C ASP A 29 24.96 5.60 6.43
N PRO A 30 25.50 4.59 5.71
CA PRO A 30 25.12 3.21 5.90
C PRO A 30 25.34 2.72 7.34
N ASP A 31 26.29 3.30 8.08
CA ASP A 31 26.57 2.94 9.48
C ASP A 31 25.38 3.31 10.39
N SER A 32 24.84 4.53 10.23
CA SER A 32 23.66 5.00 10.97
C SER A 32 22.40 4.14 10.74
N SER A 33 22.22 3.61 9.52
CA SER A 33 21.07 2.78 9.18
C SER A 33 21.17 1.37 9.77
N GLN A 34 22.39 0.84 9.89
CA GLN A 34 22.66 -0.44 10.53
C GLN A 34 22.43 -0.34 12.04
N ASP A 35 22.91 0.72 12.67
CA ASP A 35 22.68 0.99 14.09
C ASP A 35 21.19 1.12 14.41
N ALA A 36 20.43 1.86 13.61
CA ALA A 36 18.99 2.00 13.77
C ALA A 36 18.24 0.66 13.64
N SER A 37 18.61 -0.17 12.66
CA SER A 37 18.01 -1.50 12.45
C SER A 37 18.32 -2.46 13.60
N GLN A 38 19.52 -2.38 14.16
CA GLN A 38 19.93 -3.18 15.33
C GLN A 38 19.15 -2.75 16.58
N GLN A 39 18.99 -1.45 16.80
CA GLN A 39 18.21 -0.93 17.92
C GLN A 39 16.72 -1.31 17.80
N GLU A 40 16.14 -1.27 16.60
CA GLU A 40 14.74 -1.65 16.38
C GLU A 40 14.47 -3.12 16.78
N VAL A 41 15.41 -4.03 16.52
CA VAL A 41 15.31 -5.44 16.96
C VAL A 41 15.28 -5.57 18.49
N VAL A 42 16.11 -4.79 19.20
CA VAL A 42 16.09 -4.73 20.67
C VAL A 42 14.75 -4.21 21.19
N ASP A 43 14.26 -3.12 20.59
CA ASP A 43 13.02 -2.47 20.98
C ASP A 43 11.80 -3.39 20.78
N ILE A 44 11.77 -4.12 19.65
CA ILE A 44 10.71 -5.08 19.33
C ILE A 44 10.74 -6.27 20.28
N ALA A 45 11.91 -6.84 20.57
CA ALA A 45 12.03 -7.94 21.52
C ALA A 45 11.53 -7.52 22.90
N ALA A 46 11.86 -6.30 23.33
CA ALA A 46 11.38 -5.73 24.58
C ALA A 46 9.85 -5.48 24.52
N CYS A 47 9.32 -5.02 23.39
CA CYS A 47 7.89 -4.83 23.17
C CYS A 47 7.10 -6.14 23.24
N HIS A 48 7.61 -7.21 22.62
CA HIS A 48 6.98 -8.53 22.66
C HIS A 48 6.91 -9.06 24.10
N LYS A 49 7.98 -8.93 24.88
CA LYS A 49 7.99 -9.31 26.30
C LYS A 49 6.92 -8.57 27.10
N ARG A 50 6.79 -7.25 26.91
CA ARG A 50 5.81 -6.42 27.64
C ARG A 50 4.36 -6.66 27.20
N SER A 51 4.13 -6.98 25.93
CA SER A 51 2.77 -7.16 25.39
C SER A 51 2.23 -8.58 25.56
N GLN A 52 3.07 -9.60 25.78
CA GLN A 52 2.65 -11.01 25.81
C GLN A 52 1.56 -11.31 26.84
N ALA A 53 1.71 -10.84 28.08
CA ALA A 53 0.71 -11.09 29.12
C ALA A 53 -0.64 -10.45 28.77
N ARG A 54 -0.62 -9.24 28.21
CA ARG A 54 -1.83 -8.53 27.78
C ARG A 54 -2.50 -9.24 26.59
N MET A 55 -1.73 -9.68 25.60
CA MET A 55 -2.26 -10.47 24.47
C MET A 55 -2.99 -11.73 24.93
N ASN A 56 -2.45 -12.44 25.93
CA ASN A 56 -3.07 -13.67 26.45
C ASN A 56 -4.38 -13.40 27.22
N GLN A 57 -4.59 -12.17 27.71
CA GLN A 57 -5.78 -11.78 28.48
C GLN A 57 -6.83 -11.07 27.62
N SER A 58 -6.48 -10.65 26.40
CA SER A 58 -7.39 -9.96 25.50
C SER A 58 -8.31 -10.94 24.79
N ALA A 59 -9.57 -10.98 25.22
CA ALA A 59 -10.62 -11.77 24.55
C ALA A 59 -11.21 -11.05 23.31
N VAL A 60 -11.13 -9.72 23.26
CA VAL A 60 -11.67 -8.90 22.17
C VAL A 60 -10.55 -8.56 21.19
N VAL A 61 -10.75 -8.89 19.92
CA VAL A 61 -9.82 -8.55 18.84
C VAL A 61 -10.34 -7.30 18.13
N ASP A 62 -9.83 -6.14 18.53
CA ASP A 62 -10.17 -4.83 17.98
C ASP A 62 -8.91 -3.98 17.73
N GLY A 63 -9.11 -2.72 17.33
CA GLY A 63 -8.03 -1.75 17.13
C GLY A 63 -7.33 -1.29 18.43
N LEU A 64 -7.70 -1.78 19.62
CA LEU A 64 -6.98 -1.56 20.88
C LEU A 64 -6.21 -2.81 21.33
N HIS A 65 -6.36 -3.93 20.64
CA HIS A 65 -5.70 -5.19 20.98
C HIS A 65 -4.16 -5.02 21.09
N PRO A 66 -3.49 -5.59 22.11
CA PRO A 66 -2.04 -5.44 22.34
C PRO A 66 -1.14 -6.00 21.23
N PHE A 67 -1.73 -6.74 20.28
CA PHE A 67 -1.05 -7.13 19.04
C PHE A 67 -0.45 -5.90 18.34
N PHE A 68 -1.21 -4.81 18.23
CA PHE A 68 -0.81 -3.57 17.56
C PHE A 68 0.08 -2.64 18.39
N ASP A 69 0.55 -3.08 19.56
CA ASP A 69 1.58 -2.34 20.32
C ASP A 69 2.98 -2.50 19.71
N CYS A 70 3.18 -3.54 18.89
CA CYS A 70 4.49 -3.93 18.39
C CYS A 70 4.40 -4.34 16.92
N PHE A 71 5.49 -4.18 16.16
CA PHE A 71 5.65 -4.90 14.90
C PHE A 71 5.69 -6.41 15.12
N ARG A 72 5.22 -7.18 14.14
CA ARG A 72 4.98 -8.62 14.27
C ARG A 72 5.57 -9.39 13.11
N SER A 73 6.29 -10.47 13.41
CA SER A 73 6.77 -11.40 12.38
C SER A 73 5.60 -12.01 11.60
N TYR A 74 5.87 -12.54 10.39
CA TYR A 74 4.89 -13.26 9.58
C TYR A 74 4.09 -14.30 10.39
N LYS A 75 4.78 -15.13 11.18
CA LYS A 75 4.13 -16.18 11.99
C LYS A 75 3.16 -15.60 13.02
N GLN A 76 3.50 -14.47 13.63
CA GLN A 76 2.62 -13.80 14.59
C GLN A 76 1.40 -13.18 13.88
N VAL A 77 1.59 -12.56 12.71
CA VAL A 77 0.49 -12.04 11.88
C VAL A 77 -0.45 -13.15 11.46
N ASP A 78 0.07 -14.25 10.92
CA ASP A 78 -0.73 -15.39 10.44
C ASP A 78 -1.54 -16.02 11.59
N LEU A 79 -0.91 -16.30 12.74
CA LEU A 79 -1.61 -16.83 13.92
C LEU A 79 -2.70 -15.88 14.45
N PHE A 80 -2.42 -14.58 14.46
CA PHE A 80 -3.39 -13.57 14.92
C PHE A 80 -4.61 -13.51 14.01
N LEU A 81 -4.40 -13.50 12.69
CA LEU A 81 -5.48 -13.43 11.72
C LEU A 81 -6.26 -14.76 11.61
N GLU A 82 -5.61 -15.91 11.76
CA GLU A 82 -6.30 -17.21 11.91
C GLU A 82 -7.24 -17.20 13.13
N GLY A 83 -6.76 -16.68 14.27
CA GLY A 83 -7.59 -16.50 15.46
C GLY A 83 -8.78 -15.57 15.21
N PHE A 84 -8.56 -14.44 14.53
CA PHE A 84 -9.62 -13.49 14.21
C PHE A 84 -10.68 -14.07 13.26
N VAL A 85 -10.26 -14.87 12.27
CA VAL A 85 -11.16 -15.58 11.36
C VAL A 85 -11.99 -16.61 12.13
N ALA A 86 -11.35 -17.41 12.97
CA ALA A 86 -12.03 -18.42 13.78
C ALA A 86 -13.07 -17.82 14.74
N SER A 87 -12.83 -16.61 15.26
CA SER A 87 -13.77 -15.93 16.17
C SER A 87 -14.88 -15.15 15.46
N HIS A 88 -14.79 -14.93 14.14
CA HIS A 88 -15.78 -14.16 13.36
C HIS A 88 -16.20 -14.85 12.04
N PRO A 89 -16.60 -16.13 12.05
CA PRO A 89 -16.78 -16.93 10.83
C PRO A 89 -17.90 -16.46 9.90
N THR A 90 -18.82 -15.63 10.38
CA THR A 90 -19.91 -15.04 9.57
C THR A 90 -19.51 -13.74 8.88
N TYR A 91 -18.40 -13.13 9.31
CA TYR A 91 -17.98 -11.80 8.88
C TYR A 91 -16.74 -11.84 7.98
N ILE A 92 -15.80 -12.73 8.29
CA ILE A 92 -14.50 -12.78 7.63
C ILE A 92 -14.16 -14.22 7.24
N SER A 93 -13.55 -14.37 6.07
CA SER A 93 -13.07 -15.65 5.55
C SER A 93 -11.69 -15.50 4.93
N LYS A 94 -10.93 -16.60 4.87
CA LYS A 94 -9.59 -16.63 4.28
C LYS A 94 -9.69 -17.15 2.84
N VAL A 95 -9.10 -16.44 1.88
CA VAL A 95 -9.09 -16.78 0.45
C VAL A 95 -7.65 -16.86 -0.05
N HIS A 96 -7.33 -17.85 -0.88
CA HIS A 96 -6.01 -17.97 -1.49
C HIS A 96 -5.92 -17.03 -2.69
N VAL A 97 -4.91 -16.16 -2.70
CA VAL A 97 -4.71 -15.14 -3.76
C VAL A 97 -3.56 -15.52 -4.68
N THR A 98 -2.41 -15.86 -4.11
CA THR A 98 -1.22 -16.23 -4.89
C THR A 98 -0.28 -17.14 -4.09
N THR A 99 0.81 -17.59 -4.70
CA THR A 99 1.86 -18.35 -4.03
C THR A 99 3.20 -17.64 -4.26
N THR A 100 4.03 -17.56 -3.23
CA THR A 100 5.36 -16.97 -3.34
C THR A 100 6.34 -17.87 -4.08
N VAL A 101 7.49 -17.32 -4.46
CA VAL A 101 8.62 -18.05 -5.03
C VAL A 101 9.03 -19.26 -4.17
N GLU A 102 9.07 -19.14 -2.84
CA GLU A 102 9.40 -20.25 -1.93
C GLU A 102 8.19 -21.16 -1.64
N GLY A 103 7.11 -21.07 -2.41
CA GLY A 103 5.95 -21.96 -2.33
C GLY A 103 4.97 -21.65 -1.20
N ARG A 104 5.01 -20.44 -0.62
CA ARG A 104 4.09 -20.06 0.48
C ARG A 104 2.80 -19.50 -0.06
N LYS A 105 1.67 -20.00 0.44
CA LYS A 105 0.36 -19.46 0.08
C LYS A 105 0.20 -18.06 0.67
N VAL A 106 -0.07 -17.10 -0.20
CA VAL A 106 -0.48 -15.73 0.14
C VAL A 106 -1.99 -15.71 0.22
N PHE A 107 -2.49 -15.31 1.39
CA PHE A 107 -3.92 -15.27 1.66
C PHE A 107 -4.45 -13.85 1.76
N GLY A 108 -5.61 -13.64 1.16
CA GLY A 108 -6.47 -12.50 1.43
C GLY A 108 -7.49 -12.84 2.50
N TYR A 109 -7.96 -11.81 3.17
CA TYR A 109 -9.02 -11.88 4.17
C TYR A 109 -10.23 -11.15 3.59
N LYS A 110 -11.26 -11.92 3.25
CA LYS A 110 -12.50 -11.40 2.68
C LYS A 110 -13.44 -11.04 3.82
N LEU A 111 -13.69 -9.74 4.00
CA LEU A 111 -14.68 -9.19 4.91
C LEU A 111 -16.00 -8.99 4.16
N SER A 112 -17.11 -9.47 4.72
CA SER A 112 -18.45 -9.32 4.18
C SER A 112 -19.45 -9.10 5.29
N SER A 113 -20.28 -8.07 5.17
CA SER A 113 -21.35 -7.77 6.13
C SER A 113 -22.65 -8.56 5.90
N GLY A 114 -22.70 -9.42 4.87
CA GLY A 114 -23.86 -10.24 4.54
C GLY A 114 -25.04 -9.50 3.89
N ALA A 115 -25.98 -10.28 3.33
CA ALA A 115 -27.32 -9.97 2.80
C ALA A 115 -27.54 -9.57 1.32
N GLU A 116 -26.53 -9.23 0.51
CA GLU A 116 -26.75 -8.77 -0.88
C GLU A 116 -26.07 -9.69 -1.92
N VAL A 117 -26.78 -10.04 -3.00
CA VAL A 117 -26.35 -11.02 -4.03
C VAL A 117 -25.36 -10.41 -5.05
N SER A 118 -25.17 -9.08 -5.08
CA SER A 118 -24.32 -8.39 -6.06
C SER A 118 -23.44 -7.28 -5.45
N ARG A 119 -22.71 -7.58 -4.38
CA ARG A 119 -21.84 -6.59 -3.72
C ARG A 119 -20.64 -6.25 -4.59
N ARG A 120 -20.37 -4.95 -4.70
CA ARG A 120 -19.12 -4.43 -5.25
C ARG A 120 -17.94 -4.95 -4.42
N VAL A 121 -16.82 -5.22 -5.06
CA VAL A 121 -15.61 -5.74 -4.39
C VAL A 121 -14.55 -4.67 -4.39
N LEU A 122 -13.96 -4.40 -3.22
CA LEU A 122 -12.69 -3.68 -3.12
C LEU A 122 -11.58 -4.68 -2.84
N TYR A 123 -10.44 -4.50 -3.51
CA TYR A 123 -9.22 -5.27 -3.21
C TYR A 123 -8.15 -4.34 -2.66
N ILE A 124 -7.59 -4.70 -1.52
CA ILE A 124 -6.61 -3.89 -0.80
C ILE A 124 -5.41 -4.80 -0.53
N GLN A 125 -4.20 -4.35 -0.86
CA GLN A 125 -3.00 -5.10 -0.53
C GLN A 125 -1.97 -4.24 0.17
N GLY A 126 -1.13 -4.88 0.98
CA GLY A 126 0.04 -4.28 1.60
C GLY A 126 1.20 -5.27 1.62
N GLY A 127 2.38 -4.79 1.98
CA GLY A 127 3.56 -5.64 2.15
C GLY A 127 4.09 -6.25 0.85
N ILE A 128 3.87 -5.59 -0.28
CA ILE A 128 4.54 -5.93 -1.53
C ILE A 128 6.04 -5.62 -1.44
N HIS A 129 6.42 -4.52 -0.76
CA HIS A 129 7.78 -4.31 -0.25
C HIS A 129 7.85 -4.70 1.23
N PRO A 130 8.72 -5.64 1.62
CA PRO A 130 8.72 -6.21 2.95
C PRO A 130 9.36 -5.32 4.01
N ARG A 131 10.20 -4.34 3.65
CA ARG A 131 10.74 -3.34 4.59
C ARG A 131 9.71 -2.35 5.14
N GLU A 132 8.55 -2.23 4.49
CA GLU A 132 7.51 -1.25 4.83
C GLU A 132 6.61 -1.77 5.95
N TRP A 133 7.19 -1.97 7.14
CA TRP A 133 6.52 -2.62 8.27
C TRP A 133 5.28 -1.87 8.79
N ILE A 134 5.23 -0.55 8.60
CA ILE A 134 4.05 0.27 8.91
C ILE A 134 2.90 -0.06 7.96
N ALA A 135 3.12 -0.07 6.64
CA ALA A 135 2.11 -0.48 5.67
C ALA A 135 1.50 -1.85 6.01
N ILE A 136 2.36 -2.82 6.34
CA ILE A 136 1.94 -4.17 6.72
C ILE A 136 1.07 -4.14 7.99
N SER A 137 1.56 -3.49 9.05
CA SER A 137 0.88 -3.46 10.34
C SER A 137 -0.45 -2.70 10.27
N SER A 138 -0.48 -1.58 9.54
CA SER A 138 -1.69 -0.80 9.28
C SER A 138 -2.70 -1.58 8.45
N THR A 139 -2.26 -2.37 7.47
CA THR A 139 -3.17 -3.22 6.67
C THR A 139 -3.78 -4.35 7.52
N VAL A 140 -3.00 -4.95 8.43
CA VAL A 140 -3.53 -5.90 9.43
C VAL A 140 -4.51 -5.21 10.39
N TYR A 141 -4.21 -3.98 10.81
CA TYR A 141 -5.10 -3.18 11.65
C TYR A 141 -6.43 -2.89 10.96
N ALA A 142 -6.41 -2.55 9.68
CA ALA A 142 -7.62 -2.33 8.89
C ALA A 142 -8.52 -3.59 8.87
N ILE A 143 -7.96 -4.80 8.77
CA ILE A 143 -8.75 -6.05 8.77
C ILE A 143 -9.63 -6.17 10.03
N VAL A 144 -9.14 -5.77 11.21
CA VAL A 144 -9.91 -5.92 12.45
C VAL A 144 -10.86 -4.75 12.73
N LYS A 145 -10.75 -3.66 11.97
CA LYS A 145 -11.48 -2.41 12.21
C LYS A 145 -12.50 -2.08 11.14
N LEU A 146 -12.28 -2.50 9.90
CA LEU A 146 -13.18 -2.21 8.80
C LEU A 146 -14.55 -2.84 9.06
N ALA A 147 -15.58 -2.11 8.62
CA ALA A 147 -16.94 -2.61 8.43
C ALA A 147 -17.58 -1.77 7.31
N LEU A 148 -17.75 -2.36 6.12
CA LEU A 148 -18.35 -1.67 4.96
C LEU A 148 -19.71 -2.29 4.60
N ALA A 149 -20.75 -1.46 4.60
CA ALA A 149 -22.13 -1.89 4.37
C ALA A 149 -22.44 -2.24 2.90
N HIS A 150 -21.67 -1.71 1.93
CA HIS A 150 -21.95 -1.89 0.49
C HIS A 150 -20.88 -2.67 -0.30
N PHE A 151 -19.76 -3.00 0.33
CA PHE A 151 -18.66 -3.72 -0.31
C PHE A 151 -18.39 -5.06 0.36
N ASP A 152 -18.01 -6.04 -0.44
CA ASP A 152 -17.09 -7.07 0.01
C ASP A 152 -15.67 -6.51 -0.11
N VAL A 153 -14.83 -6.74 0.89
CA VAL A 153 -13.44 -6.24 0.89
C VAL A 153 -12.50 -7.41 1.00
N VAL A 154 -11.59 -7.57 0.03
CA VAL A 154 -10.50 -8.54 0.11
C VAL A 154 -9.24 -7.78 0.52
N VAL A 155 -8.70 -8.08 1.69
CA VAL A 155 -7.48 -7.44 2.20
C VAL A 155 -6.33 -8.46 2.24
N VAL A 156 -5.23 -8.16 1.55
CA VAL A 156 -4.00 -8.98 1.51
C VAL A 156 -2.89 -8.23 2.23
N PRO A 157 -2.66 -8.44 3.53
CA PRO A 157 -1.73 -7.62 4.31
C PRO A 157 -0.24 -7.88 4.02
N LEU A 158 0.07 -9.02 3.40
CA LEU A 158 1.42 -9.49 3.14
C LEU A 158 1.49 -10.19 1.79
N VAL A 159 1.78 -9.42 0.74
CA VAL A 159 2.02 -9.97 -0.61
C VAL A 159 3.36 -10.71 -0.67
N ASN A 160 4.44 -10.09 -0.20
CA ASN A 160 5.80 -10.62 -0.27
C ASN A 160 6.21 -11.31 1.05
N ILE A 161 5.63 -12.49 1.32
CA ILE A 161 5.88 -13.23 2.57
C ILE A 161 7.36 -13.62 2.68
N ASP A 162 7.99 -14.03 1.57
CA ASP A 162 9.38 -14.50 1.57
C ASP A 162 10.34 -13.38 1.96
N GLY A 163 10.23 -12.23 1.27
CA GLY A 163 11.00 -11.05 1.61
C GLY A 163 10.67 -10.52 3.01
N TYR A 164 9.43 -10.63 3.49
CA TYR A 164 9.09 -10.21 4.85
C TYR A 164 9.82 -11.05 5.87
N ARG A 165 9.79 -12.38 5.73
CA ARG A 165 10.56 -13.27 6.60
C ARG A 165 12.05 -12.97 6.55
N PHE A 166 12.58 -12.60 5.38
CA PHE A 166 13.97 -12.20 5.23
C PHE A 166 14.31 -10.93 6.04
N THR A 167 13.44 -9.92 6.07
CA THR A 167 13.64 -8.71 6.90
C THR A 167 13.70 -8.99 8.41
N TRP A 168 13.05 -10.08 8.86
CA TRP A 168 13.05 -10.51 10.26
C TRP A 168 14.20 -11.45 10.63
N ALA A 169 14.93 -11.97 9.63
CA ALA A 169 15.98 -12.97 9.86
C ALA A 169 17.25 -12.37 10.48
N SER A 170 17.53 -11.09 10.20
CA SER A 170 18.69 -10.37 10.71
C SER A 170 18.47 -8.86 10.64
N PRO A 171 19.00 -8.05 11.59
CA PRO A 171 18.97 -6.58 11.50
C PRO A 171 19.53 -6.06 10.17
N THR A 172 20.56 -6.71 9.63
CA THR A 172 21.17 -6.32 8.34
C THR A 172 20.24 -6.48 7.13
N ASN A 173 19.20 -7.31 7.25
CA ASN A 173 18.20 -7.55 6.20
C ASN A 173 16.97 -6.64 6.34
N ARG A 174 16.88 -5.84 7.40
CA ARG A 174 15.67 -5.09 7.77
C ARG A 174 15.13 -4.19 6.65
N LEU A 175 16.02 -3.68 5.81
CA LEU A 175 15.70 -2.79 4.70
C LEU A 175 15.51 -3.50 3.35
N TRP A 176 15.43 -4.84 3.35
CA TRP A 176 15.19 -5.62 2.13
C TRP A 176 13.85 -5.26 1.47
N ARG A 177 13.86 -5.04 0.15
CA ARG A 177 12.72 -4.58 -0.63
C ARG A 177 12.09 -5.65 -1.54
N LYS A 178 12.89 -6.59 -2.01
CA LYS A 178 12.57 -7.43 -3.17
C LYS A 178 11.96 -8.77 -2.75
N ASN A 179 11.48 -9.59 -3.68
CA ASN A 179 11.11 -10.98 -3.37
C ASN A 179 12.38 -11.87 -3.24
N SER A 180 12.21 -13.19 -3.09
CA SER A 180 13.33 -14.13 -2.92
C SER A 180 14.11 -14.40 -4.21
N HIS A 181 13.59 -14.05 -5.39
CA HIS A 181 14.37 -13.98 -6.63
C HIS A 181 15.14 -12.65 -6.79
N GLY A 182 14.98 -11.70 -5.86
CA GLY A 182 15.60 -10.39 -5.96
C GLY A 182 14.91 -9.45 -6.96
N VAL A 183 13.62 -9.65 -7.22
CA VAL A 183 12.77 -8.81 -8.08
C VAL A 183 11.94 -7.83 -7.25
N ASP A 184 11.86 -6.58 -7.70
CA ASP A 184 10.91 -5.59 -7.21
C ASP A 184 9.52 -5.90 -7.79
N LEU A 185 8.65 -6.46 -6.95
CA LEU A 185 7.30 -6.86 -7.37
C LEU A 185 6.48 -5.67 -7.89
N ASN A 186 6.72 -4.44 -7.41
CA ASN A 186 6.00 -3.25 -7.88
C ASN A 186 6.67 -2.61 -9.13
N ARG A 187 7.54 -3.36 -9.79
CA ARG A 187 8.03 -3.10 -11.16
C ARG A 187 7.75 -4.25 -12.12
N ASN A 188 7.22 -5.36 -11.60
CA ASN A 188 7.08 -6.61 -12.33
C ASN A 188 5.71 -6.76 -12.98
N PHE A 189 4.71 -5.95 -12.64
CA PHE A 189 3.39 -6.08 -13.25
C PHE A 189 3.39 -5.69 -14.74
N GLY A 190 2.40 -6.18 -15.47
CA GLY A 190 2.11 -5.76 -16.85
C GLY A 190 1.48 -4.36 -16.95
N PRO A 191 1.02 -3.95 -18.14
CA PRO A 191 1.00 -4.74 -19.38
C PRO A 191 2.41 -4.89 -20.01
N VAL A 192 2.63 -5.96 -20.77
CA VAL A 192 3.95 -6.35 -21.30
C VAL A 192 4.56 -5.27 -22.20
N GLU A 193 3.71 -4.52 -22.90
CA GLU A 193 4.10 -3.45 -23.82
C GLU A 193 4.74 -2.26 -23.12
N LEU A 194 4.52 -2.11 -21.81
CA LEU A 194 5.10 -1.06 -20.98
C LEU A 194 6.25 -1.57 -20.11
N PHE A 195 6.55 -2.87 -20.17
CA PHE A 195 7.62 -3.46 -19.39
C PHE A 195 8.98 -2.87 -19.79
N GLN A 196 9.78 -2.52 -18.80
CA GLN A 196 11.12 -1.99 -19.01
C GLN A 196 12.12 -3.02 -18.52
N LEU A 197 12.82 -3.68 -19.45
CA LEU A 197 13.89 -4.60 -19.08
C LEU A 197 15.06 -3.80 -18.47
N SER A 198 15.66 -4.37 -17.45
CA SER A 198 16.92 -3.89 -16.87
C SER A 198 17.87 -5.05 -16.75
N ASP A 199 19.13 -4.86 -17.11
CA ASP A 199 20.19 -5.87 -16.89
C ASP A 199 20.82 -5.77 -15.49
N ASP A 200 20.49 -4.72 -14.74
CA ASP A 200 20.97 -4.52 -13.36
C ASP A 200 20.11 -5.30 -12.37
N VAL A 201 20.42 -6.60 -12.23
CA VAL A 201 19.81 -7.51 -11.24
C VAL A 201 20.07 -7.09 -9.79
N GLY A 202 21.10 -6.27 -9.56
CA GLY A 202 21.47 -5.74 -8.25
C GLY A 202 20.57 -4.59 -7.79
N SER A 203 19.94 -3.88 -8.74
CA SER A 203 19.08 -2.73 -8.46
C SER A 203 17.95 -3.05 -7.49
N GLU A 204 17.66 -2.09 -6.60
CA GLU A 204 16.49 -2.11 -5.71
C GLU A 204 15.16 -2.10 -6.47
N THR A 205 15.17 -1.63 -7.72
CA THR A 205 14.01 -1.58 -8.61
C THR A 205 14.16 -2.54 -9.78
N TYR A 206 14.94 -3.62 -9.63
CA TYR A 206 15.09 -4.64 -10.67
C TYR A 206 13.70 -5.24 -11.00
N PRO A 207 13.19 -5.09 -12.24
CA PRO A 207 11.83 -5.45 -12.61
C PRO A 207 11.63 -6.94 -12.90
N GLY A 208 12.71 -7.73 -12.87
CA GLY A 208 12.70 -9.14 -13.27
C GLY A 208 13.07 -9.35 -14.74
N PRO A 209 13.17 -10.61 -15.18
CA PRO A 209 13.53 -10.96 -16.55
C PRO A 209 12.43 -10.68 -17.58
N SER A 210 11.17 -10.56 -17.14
CA SER A 210 10.02 -10.22 -17.98
C SER A 210 8.87 -9.69 -17.14
N ALA A 211 7.91 -8.98 -17.75
CA ALA A 211 6.65 -8.67 -17.08
C ALA A 211 5.96 -9.94 -16.59
N MET A 212 5.40 -9.86 -15.39
CA MET A 212 4.76 -10.95 -14.67
C MET A 212 5.67 -12.19 -14.57
N SER A 213 6.99 -12.02 -14.40
CA SER A 213 7.89 -13.17 -14.19
C SER A 213 7.69 -13.84 -12.82
N GLU A 214 7.22 -13.08 -11.83
CA GLU A 214 7.12 -13.56 -10.45
C GLU A 214 5.76 -14.23 -10.18
N PRO A 215 5.74 -15.35 -9.43
CA PRO A 215 4.48 -16.04 -9.13
C PRO A 215 3.55 -15.15 -8.28
N GLU A 216 4.09 -14.28 -7.42
CA GLU A 216 3.29 -13.34 -6.63
C GLU A 216 2.47 -12.41 -7.54
N THR A 217 3.12 -11.73 -8.49
CA THR A 217 2.47 -10.75 -9.39
C THR A 217 1.50 -11.45 -10.36
N GLN A 218 1.88 -12.60 -10.92
CA GLN A 218 1.01 -13.42 -11.78
C GLN A 218 -0.26 -13.85 -11.05
N GLY A 219 -0.13 -14.43 -9.86
CA GLY A 219 -1.28 -14.93 -9.11
C GLY A 219 -2.21 -13.82 -8.66
N ILE A 220 -1.68 -12.65 -8.26
CA ILE A 220 -2.50 -11.47 -7.94
C ILE A 220 -3.28 -11.01 -9.16
N ALA A 221 -2.63 -10.82 -10.30
CA ALA A 221 -3.29 -10.39 -11.52
C ALA A 221 -4.39 -11.38 -11.94
N ASN A 222 -4.09 -12.68 -11.92
CA ASN A 222 -5.07 -13.74 -12.19
C ASN A 222 -6.24 -13.70 -11.20
N TYR A 223 -5.97 -13.59 -9.90
CA TYR A 223 -7.02 -13.51 -8.88
C TYR A 223 -7.97 -12.33 -9.11
N LEU A 224 -7.45 -11.15 -9.44
CA LEU A 224 -8.30 -9.98 -9.73
C LEU A 224 -9.25 -10.20 -10.90
N THR A 225 -8.85 -10.95 -11.94
CA THR A 225 -9.76 -11.28 -13.06
C THR A 225 -10.93 -12.17 -12.65
N THR A 226 -10.81 -12.89 -11.53
CA THR A 226 -11.89 -13.72 -10.98
C THR A 226 -12.94 -12.92 -10.21
N LEU A 227 -12.74 -11.61 -10.02
CA LEU A 227 -13.63 -10.72 -9.30
C LEU A 227 -14.48 -9.91 -10.29
N PRO A 228 -15.63 -10.42 -10.79
CA PRO A 228 -16.42 -9.75 -11.82
C PRO A 228 -17.01 -8.40 -11.38
N SER A 229 -17.11 -8.18 -10.06
CA SER A 229 -17.62 -6.95 -9.45
C SER A 229 -16.52 -6.11 -8.79
N LEU A 230 -15.26 -6.29 -9.19
CA LEU A 230 -14.15 -5.44 -8.74
C LEU A 230 -14.46 -3.98 -9.09
N SER A 231 -14.55 -3.12 -8.08
CA SER A 231 -14.91 -1.72 -8.22
C SER A 231 -13.77 -0.77 -7.91
N GLY A 232 -12.71 -1.23 -7.23
CA GLY A 232 -11.53 -0.43 -7.00
C GLY A 232 -10.46 -1.15 -6.20
N THR A 233 -9.22 -0.66 -6.28
CA THR A 233 -8.08 -1.24 -5.58
C THR A 233 -7.21 -0.23 -4.86
N LEU A 234 -6.61 -0.65 -3.75
CA LEU A 234 -5.64 0.13 -2.98
C LEU A 234 -4.35 -0.69 -2.75
N ASP A 235 -3.21 -0.08 -3.03
CA ASP A 235 -1.88 -0.64 -2.81
C ASP A 235 -1.16 0.15 -1.71
N ILE A 236 -0.97 -0.47 -0.56
CA ILE A 236 -0.53 0.20 0.66
C ILE A 236 0.99 0.08 0.82
N HIS A 237 1.62 1.24 0.87
CA HIS A 237 3.05 1.48 0.95
C HIS A 237 3.40 2.44 2.10
N THR A 238 4.69 2.70 2.30
CA THR A 238 5.25 3.71 3.21
C THR A 238 6.56 4.17 2.57
N ASN A 239 6.93 5.45 2.52
CA ASN A 239 6.88 6.42 3.62
C ASN A 239 6.50 7.87 3.26
N ALA A 240 6.03 8.13 2.04
CA ALA A 240 6.00 9.48 1.49
C ALA A 240 4.85 10.39 1.97
N GLY A 241 3.80 9.86 2.59
CA GLY A 241 2.60 10.64 2.92
C GLY A 241 1.85 11.08 1.65
N MET A 242 1.59 10.15 0.73
CA MET A 242 1.01 10.46 -0.59
C MET A 242 -0.12 9.51 -0.97
N VAL A 243 -1.04 10.00 -1.79
CA VAL A 243 -2.07 9.21 -2.47
C VAL A 243 -1.81 9.32 -3.98
N LEU A 244 -1.29 8.26 -4.57
CA LEU A 244 -0.82 8.26 -5.96
C LEU A 244 -1.88 7.70 -6.89
N ARG A 245 -2.19 8.47 -7.92
CA ARG A 245 -3.16 8.14 -8.97
C ARG A 245 -2.47 7.52 -10.20
N PRO A 246 -3.17 6.76 -11.04
CA PRO A 246 -2.67 6.36 -12.36
C PRO A 246 -2.35 7.62 -13.20
N LEU A 247 -1.32 7.64 -14.06
CA LEU A 247 -0.28 6.63 -14.26
C LEU A 247 1.04 7.00 -13.58
N SER A 248 1.90 6.01 -13.39
CA SER A 248 3.30 6.16 -12.96
C SER A 248 4.26 6.29 -14.15
N VAL A 249 3.91 5.65 -15.28
CA VAL A 249 4.76 5.56 -16.48
C VAL A 249 4.72 6.77 -17.41
N LYS A 250 3.65 7.56 -17.36
CA LYS A 250 3.34 8.63 -18.32
C LYS A 250 2.85 9.87 -17.59
N ARG A 251 3.21 11.04 -18.10
CA ARG A 251 2.83 12.35 -17.55
C ARG A 251 1.47 12.80 -18.09
N GLU A 252 1.08 12.27 -19.25
CA GLU A 252 -0.17 12.61 -19.91
C GLU A 252 -1.37 12.29 -19.00
N PRO A 253 -2.38 13.18 -18.97
CA PRO A 253 -3.63 12.90 -18.26
C PRO A 253 -4.28 11.60 -18.70
N LEU A 254 -5.02 10.99 -17.79
CA LEU A 254 -5.87 9.85 -18.13
C LEU A 254 -6.92 10.23 -19.19
N GLU A 255 -7.26 9.29 -20.06
CA GLU A 255 -8.19 9.52 -21.16
C GLU A 255 -9.61 9.86 -20.68
N GLY A 256 -10.30 10.71 -21.43
CA GLY A 256 -11.70 11.06 -21.17
C GLY A 256 -11.89 11.80 -19.85
N ASP A 257 -12.91 11.39 -19.07
CA ASP A 257 -13.23 11.96 -17.76
C ASP A 257 -12.47 11.32 -16.60
N HIS A 258 -11.60 10.35 -16.87
CA HIS A 258 -10.95 9.54 -15.84
C HIS A 258 -9.94 10.36 -15.02
N GLU A 259 -9.27 11.35 -15.62
CA GLU A 259 -8.34 12.20 -14.87
C GLU A 259 -9.08 12.95 -13.76
N THR A 260 -10.15 13.66 -14.11
CA THR A 260 -10.94 14.44 -13.15
C THR A 260 -11.61 13.54 -12.11
N LYS A 261 -12.12 12.37 -12.52
CA LYS A 261 -12.66 11.38 -11.58
C LYS A 261 -11.58 10.93 -10.59
N MET A 262 -10.41 10.50 -11.08
CA MET A 262 -9.34 10.03 -10.21
C MET A 262 -8.78 11.15 -9.33
N GLU A 263 -8.68 12.38 -9.82
CA GLU A 263 -8.32 13.56 -9.03
C GLU A 263 -9.28 13.75 -7.85
N ARG A 264 -10.60 13.72 -8.10
CA ARG A 264 -11.63 13.75 -7.04
C ARG A 264 -11.44 12.61 -6.04
N VAL A 265 -11.25 11.38 -6.52
CA VAL A 265 -11.08 10.21 -5.64
C VAL A 265 -9.83 10.35 -4.78
N GLY A 266 -8.69 10.67 -5.37
CA GLY A 266 -7.44 10.82 -4.65
C GLY A 266 -7.47 11.99 -3.66
N ALA A 267 -8.08 13.12 -4.02
CA ALA A 267 -8.27 14.26 -3.13
C ALA A 267 -9.14 13.90 -1.91
N ALA A 268 -10.27 13.22 -2.13
CA ALA A 268 -11.15 12.79 -1.06
C ALA A 268 -10.46 11.82 -0.08
N VAL A 269 -9.65 10.89 -0.60
CA VAL A 269 -8.86 9.97 0.22
C VAL A 269 -7.80 10.73 1.01
N ALA A 270 -7.02 11.60 0.37
CA ALA A 270 -5.99 12.39 1.05
C ALA A 270 -6.58 13.30 2.15
N GLU A 271 -7.73 13.92 1.89
CA GLU A 271 -8.42 14.76 2.86
C GLU A 271 -8.91 13.97 4.08
N ALA A 272 -9.53 12.79 3.86
CA ALA A 272 -9.94 11.90 4.94
C ALA A 272 -8.76 11.48 5.82
N MET A 273 -7.64 11.09 5.21
CA MET A 273 -6.41 10.75 5.93
C MET A 273 -5.81 11.93 6.70
N ASN A 274 -6.09 13.16 6.28
CA ASN A 274 -5.57 14.35 6.95
C ASN A 274 -6.37 14.71 8.21
N GLY A 275 -7.68 14.43 8.26
CA GLY A 275 -8.50 14.74 9.44
C GLY A 275 -8.36 16.20 9.92
N GLY A 276 -8.06 17.13 9.01
CA GLY A 276 -7.82 18.56 9.31
C GLY A 276 -6.38 18.93 9.76
N HIS A 277 -5.48 17.96 9.97
CA HIS A 277 -4.13 18.21 10.52
C HIS A 277 -2.98 17.46 9.83
N GLY A 278 -3.27 16.49 8.96
CA GLY A 278 -2.28 15.72 8.21
C GLY A 278 -1.70 16.46 7.01
N LYS A 279 -0.78 15.78 6.30
CA LYS A 279 -0.08 16.30 5.12
C LYS A 279 -0.08 15.32 3.93
N TYR A 280 -1.03 14.39 3.88
CA TYR A 280 -1.24 13.56 2.71
C TYR A 280 -1.62 14.42 1.51
N VAL A 281 -0.94 14.20 0.39
CA VAL A 281 -1.17 14.89 -0.88
C VAL A 281 -1.49 13.90 -1.98
N SER A 282 -2.47 14.25 -2.81
CA SER A 282 -2.88 13.47 -3.98
C SER A 282 -2.19 13.98 -5.24
N LEU A 283 -1.51 13.10 -5.97
CA LEU A 283 -0.80 13.42 -7.20
C LEU A 283 -0.79 12.22 -8.16
N PRO A 284 -0.58 12.44 -9.48
CA PRO A 284 -0.26 11.34 -10.39
C PRO A 284 1.01 10.61 -9.93
N GLY A 285 1.02 9.28 -10.06
CA GLY A 285 2.19 8.47 -9.69
C GLY A 285 3.47 8.91 -10.39
N TYR A 286 3.36 9.45 -11.61
CA TYR A 286 4.46 9.99 -12.38
C TYR A 286 5.24 11.08 -11.62
N GLU A 287 4.59 11.91 -10.80
CA GLU A 287 5.27 13.01 -10.10
C GLU A 287 6.22 12.50 -9.01
N LEU A 288 5.93 11.35 -8.38
CA LEU A 288 6.84 10.71 -7.43
C LEU A 288 7.89 9.85 -8.15
N TYR A 289 7.43 9.09 -9.14
CA TYR A 289 8.21 8.00 -9.73
C TYR A 289 8.98 8.42 -11.00
N GLN A 290 8.67 9.58 -11.58
CA GLN A 290 9.43 10.19 -12.68
C GLN A 290 9.62 9.30 -13.92
N GLY A 291 8.61 8.49 -14.27
CA GLY A 291 8.49 7.85 -15.59
C GLY A 291 8.93 6.39 -15.67
N ALA A 292 9.53 6.00 -16.81
CA ALA A 292 9.68 4.62 -17.26
C ALA A 292 10.37 3.67 -16.26
N LEU A 293 11.26 4.17 -15.39
CA LEU A 293 11.92 3.38 -14.32
C LEU A 293 10.93 2.76 -13.31
N TYR A 294 9.67 3.19 -13.36
CA TYR A 294 8.59 2.76 -12.49
C TYR A 294 7.40 2.22 -13.27
N ALA A 295 7.66 1.67 -14.46
CA ALA A 295 6.71 0.78 -15.11
C ALA A 295 6.46 -0.48 -14.28
N GLY A 296 5.29 -1.09 -14.51
CA GLY A 296 4.89 -2.34 -13.86
C GLY A 296 4.48 -2.18 -12.40
N THR A 297 3.91 -1.03 -12.02
CA THR A 297 3.24 -0.90 -10.72
C THR A 297 1.90 -1.64 -10.70
N PHE A 298 1.51 -2.17 -9.55
CA PHE A 298 0.20 -2.80 -9.34
C PHE A 298 -0.94 -1.88 -9.77
N LYS A 299 -0.88 -0.61 -9.33
CA LYS A 299 -1.88 0.40 -9.64
C LYS A 299 -2.09 0.60 -11.14
N ASP A 300 -0.99 0.76 -11.88
CA ASP A 300 -1.07 0.98 -13.32
C ASP A 300 -1.55 -0.28 -14.03
N MET A 301 -1.12 -1.47 -13.59
CA MET A 301 -1.60 -2.73 -14.15
C MET A 301 -3.11 -2.87 -14.02
N VAL A 302 -3.67 -2.60 -12.82
CA VAL A 302 -5.12 -2.65 -12.60
C VAL A 302 -5.84 -1.68 -13.52
N TYR A 303 -5.40 -0.42 -13.55
CA TYR A 303 -6.05 0.59 -14.37
C TYR A 303 -5.98 0.24 -15.87
N LEU A 304 -4.79 -0.13 -16.38
CA LEU A 304 -4.59 -0.39 -17.81
C LEU A 304 -5.19 -1.71 -18.28
N SER A 305 -5.24 -2.73 -17.43
CA SER A 305 -5.59 -4.10 -17.83
C SER A 305 -6.98 -4.54 -17.38
N LEU A 306 -7.57 -3.89 -16.35
CA LEU A 306 -8.85 -4.28 -15.77
C LEU A 306 -9.91 -3.19 -15.97
N ARG A 307 -10.24 -2.89 -17.22
CA ARG A 307 -11.33 -1.97 -17.62
C ARG A 307 -11.26 -0.60 -16.94
N GLN A 308 -10.06 -0.04 -16.77
CA GLN A 308 -9.87 1.25 -16.11
C GLN A 308 -10.43 1.29 -14.67
N THR A 309 -10.43 0.14 -13.98
CA THR A 309 -10.81 0.03 -12.58
C THR A 309 -10.02 1.05 -11.76
N PRO A 310 -10.68 1.88 -10.92
CA PRO A 310 -10.00 2.86 -10.08
C PRO A 310 -8.98 2.17 -9.16
N SER A 311 -7.72 2.60 -9.26
CA SER A 311 -6.66 2.09 -8.40
C SER A 311 -5.82 3.22 -7.85
N LEU A 312 -5.50 3.17 -6.55
CA LEU A 312 -4.58 4.10 -5.91
C LEU A 312 -3.44 3.35 -5.23
N THR A 313 -2.30 4.02 -5.13
CA THR A 313 -1.22 3.65 -4.21
C THR A 313 -1.25 4.63 -3.05
N ILE A 314 -1.25 4.13 -1.81
CA ILE A 314 -1.17 4.97 -0.61
C ILE A 314 0.20 4.78 0.01
N GLU A 315 1.02 5.83 -0.02
CA GLU A 315 2.28 5.92 0.70
C GLU A 315 1.99 6.48 2.09
N LEU A 316 1.78 5.63 3.11
CA LEU A 316 1.65 6.07 4.50
C LEU A 316 2.87 6.88 4.93
N LYS A 317 2.73 7.76 5.92
CA LYS A 317 3.89 8.45 6.50
C LYS A 317 4.80 7.45 7.20
N GLY A 318 6.10 7.55 6.95
CA GLY A 318 7.12 6.77 7.69
C GLY A 318 7.63 7.47 8.95
N GLY A 319 8.63 6.84 9.57
CA GLY A 319 9.47 7.43 10.62
C GLY A 319 10.77 7.97 10.04
N ASP A 320 11.89 7.47 10.53
CA ASP A 320 13.20 7.68 9.88
C ASP A 320 13.34 6.70 8.72
N GLY A 321 12.82 7.11 7.55
CA GLY A 321 12.71 6.23 6.40
C GLY A 321 11.70 5.10 6.65
N PHE A 322 12.19 3.86 6.66
CA PHE A 322 11.37 2.64 6.87
C PHE A 322 11.43 2.12 8.31
N ILE A 323 12.22 2.75 9.17
CA ILE A 323 12.32 2.46 10.60
C ILE A 323 11.41 3.46 11.32
N ALA A 324 10.44 2.96 12.06
CA ALA A 324 9.46 3.77 12.76
C ALA A 324 9.24 3.21 14.16
N PRO A 325 8.89 4.04 15.17
CA PRO A 325 8.53 3.52 16.48
C PRO A 325 7.22 2.74 16.39
N SER A 326 7.05 1.63 17.12
CA SER A 326 5.80 0.86 17.08
C SER A 326 4.55 1.66 17.52
N SER A 327 4.73 2.80 18.20
CA SER A 327 3.64 3.72 18.53
C SER A 327 2.97 4.34 17.30
N SER A 328 3.58 4.31 16.12
CA SER A 328 2.96 4.82 14.89
C SER A 328 2.01 3.82 14.22
N ILE A 329 1.96 2.55 14.66
CA ILE A 329 1.08 1.52 14.07
C ILE A 329 -0.40 1.92 14.17
N ARG A 330 -0.88 2.32 15.35
CA ARG A 330 -2.31 2.66 15.53
C ARG A 330 -2.69 3.95 14.80
N PRO A 331 -1.95 5.07 14.92
CA PRO A 331 -2.23 6.27 14.14
C PRO A 331 -2.25 6.03 12.63
N ALA A 332 -1.26 5.31 12.09
CA ALA A 332 -1.22 4.99 10.66
C ALA A 332 -2.35 4.01 10.25
N GLY A 333 -2.73 3.10 11.16
CA GLY A 333 -3.86 2.21 10.97
C GLY A 333 -5.20 2.95 10.92
N ASP A 334 -5.41 3.92 11.81
CA ASP A 334 -6.60 4.76 11.82
C ASP A 334 -6.65 5.65 10.55
N GLU A 335 -5.54 6.28 10.16
CA GLU A 335 -5.43 7.02 8.89
C GLU A 335 -5.79 6.14 7.69
N LEU A 336 -5.32 4.88 7.66
CA LEU A 336 -5.65 3.94 6.58
C LEU A 336 -7.12 3.51 6.59
N VAL A 337 -7.74 3.32 7.77
CA VAL A 337 -9.17 3.00 7.86
C VAL A 337 -10.00 4.15 7.27
N GLU A 338 -9.69 5.40 7.59
CA GLU A 338 -10.34 6.58 7.01
C GLU A 338 -10.15 6.64 5.49
N ALA A 339 -8.95 6.35 4.99
CA ALA A 339 -8.68 6.26 3.55
C ALA A 339 -9.60 5.25 2.84
N ILE A 340 -9.76 4.07 3.44
CA ILE A 340 -10.56 2.98 2.87
C ILE A 340 -12.05 3.36 2.86
N HIS A 341 -12.56 3.98 3.92
CA HIS A 341 -13.93 4.47 3.97
C HIS A 341 -14.19 5.57 2.93
N ALA A 342 -13.28 6.52 2.79
CA ALA A 342 -13.37 7.58 1.77
C ALA A 342 -13.33 6.99 0.36
N PHE A 343 -12.39 6.08 0.10
CA PHE A 343 -12.28 5.41 -1.19
C PHE A 343 -13.56 4.62 -1.52
N ALA A 344 -14.06 3.82 -0.58
CA ALA A 344 -15.32 3.08 -0.74
C ALA A 344 -16.50 4.01 -1.07
N THR A 345 -16.58 5.17 -0.40
CA THR A 345 -17.62 6.18 -0.66
C THR A 345 -17.52 6.71 -2.08
N GLN A 346 -16.31 7.03 -2.54
CA GLN A 346 -16.08 7.46 -3.93
C GLN A 346 -16.43 6.37 -4.94
N MET A 347 -16.17 5.10 -4.61
CA MET A 347 -16.50 3.97 -5.48
C MET A 347 -18.01 3.74 -5.62
N LEU A 348 -18.86 4.22 -4.70
CA LEU A 348 -20.32 4.17 -4.88
C LEU A 348 -20.78 5.11 -5.99
N GLU A 349 -20.14 6.27 -6.09
CA GLU A 349 -20.52 7.35 -7.00
C GLU A 349 -19.72 7.39 -8.29
N TYR A 350 -18.65 6.59 -8.43
CA TYR A 350 -17.64 6.74 -9.48
C TYR A 350 -18.22 6.83 -10.91
N ASP A 351 -19.16 5.94 -11.25
CA ASP A 351 -19.81 5.91 -12.57
C ASP A 351 -20.84 7.04 -12.77
N THR A 352 -21.23 7.71 -11.68
CA THR A 352 -22.25 8.77 -11.65
C THR A 352 -21.65 10.17 -11.48
N ILE A 353 -20.33 10.29 -11.36
CA ILE A 353 -19.63 11.58 -11.34
C ILE A 353 -19.92 12.27 -12.68
N LYS A 354 -20.83 13.25 -12.67
CA LYS A 354 -21.10 14.13 -13.79
C LYS A 354 -20.10 15.29 -13.71
N LEU A 355 -19.37 15.50 -14.81
CA LEU A 355 -18.50 16.65 -15.01
C LEU A 355 -19.30 17.92 -15.30
#